data_AF-A0A3E0B1N7-F1
#
_entry.id   AF-A0A3E0B1N7-F1
#
_cell.length_a   1.000
_cell.length_b   1.000
_cell.length_c   1.000
_cell.angle_alpha   90.00
_cell.angle_beta   90.00
_cell.angle_gamma   90.00
#
_symmetry.space_group_name_H-M   'P 1'
#
loop_
_entity.id
_entity.type
_entity.pdbx_description
1 polymer ?
#
loop_
_entity_poly.entity_id
_entity_poly.type
_entity_poly.pdbx_seq_one_letter_code
_entity_poly.pdbx_strand_id
1 'polypeptide(L)'
;MYFLKKNLLNIIIWTLALGVVGTAVNFFIPPASTTYEEYYTLESGLEPNTIANLNIQFNETVNKASNNILVAAADGQSGSDILHLTITTEPGINYNSIQAQAMDILAEEGAVTTDSTALNVYETQNDALKIMIILLSLLIGAGIGIVTALSNRNISTEEDIEHYLGERTLGTF
;
A
#
# COMPACT_ATOMS: atom_id res chain seq x y z
N MET A 1 11.46 14.63 36.34
CA MET A 1 10.24 13.80 36.45
C MET A 1 8.96 14.65 36.45
N TYR A 2 8.98 15.83 37.09
CA TYR A 2 7.84 16.77 37.15
C TYR A 2 7.35 17.29 35.79
N PHE A 3 8.26 17.71 34.91
CA PHE A 3 7.91 18.15 33.54
C PHE A 3 7.07 17.14 32.76
N LEU A 4 7.47 15.87 32.83
CA LEU A 4 6.75 14.79 32.17
C LEU A 4 5.37 14.62 32.81
N LYS A 5 5.29 14.52 34.14
CA LYS A 5 4.02 14.39 34.89
C LYS A 5 3.01 15.49 34.55
N LYS A 6 3.48 16.74 34.40
CA LYS A 6 2.64 17.90 34.09
C LYS A 6 2.17 17.94 32.64
N ASN A 7 3.05 17.62 31.68
CA ASN A 7 2.78 17.84 30.27
C ASN A 7 2.48 16.55 29.49
N LEU A 8 2.53 15.37 30.13
CA LEU A 8 2.34 14.06 29.49
C LEU A 8 1.03 14.02 28.70
N LEU A 9 -0.07 14.52 29.27
CA LEU A 9 -1.36 14.52 28.60
C LEU A 9 -1.34 15.33 27.30
N ASN A 10 -0.76 16.54 27.32
CA ASN A 10 -0.64 17.38 26.12
C ASN A 10 0.25 16.72 25.06
N ILE A 11 1.36 16.10 25.47
CA ILE A 11 2.25 15.36 24.57
C ILE A 11 1.49 14.20 23.91
N ILE A 12 0.70 13.44 24.69
CA ILE A 12 -0.13 12.34 24.18
C ILE A 12 -1.19 12.86 23.20
N ILE A 13 -1.86 13.97 23.52
CA ILE A 13 -2.87 14.56 22.63
C ILE A 13 -2.26 14.92 21.27
N TRP A 14 -1.11 15.60 21.25
CA TRP A 14 -0.43 15.94 20.00
C TRP A 14 0.06 14.70 19.23
N THR A 15 0.56 13.70 19.94
CA THR A 15 0.98 12.41 19.37
C THR A 15 -0.20 11.73 18.67
N LEU A 16 -1.33 11.59 19.37
CA LEU A 16 -2.53 10.95 18.82
C LEU A 16 -3.16 11.77 17.69
N ALA A 17 -3.21 13.09 17.81
CA ALA A 17 -3.75 13.97 16.78
C ALA A 17 -3.00 13.78 15.45
N LEU A 18 -1.65 13.77 15.47
CA LEU A 18 -0.89 13.49 14.26
C LEU A 18 -0.97 12.03 13.83
N GLY A 19 -1.11 11.07 14.76
CA GLY A 19 -1.38 9.67 14.40
C GLY A 19 -2.67 9.47 13.60
N VAL A 20 -3.73 10.22 13.93
CA VAL A 20 -4.98 10.24 13.16
C VAL A 20 -4.75 10.84 11.77
N VAL A 21 -4.00 11.95 11.68
CA VAL A 21 -3.64 12.54 10.38
C VAL A 21 -2.80 11.58 9.54
N GLY A 22 -1.81 10.89 10.14
CA GLY A 22 -1.01 9.87 9.45
C GLY A 22 -1.88 8.72 8.92
N THR A 23 -2.87 8.28 9.70
CA THR A 23 -3.86 7.29 9.25
C THR A 23 -4.73 7.83 8.11
N ALA A 24 -5.10 9.12 8.13
CA ALA A 24 -5.84 9.73 7.02
C ALA A 24 -5.01 9.79 5.73
N VAL A 25 -3.72 10.16 5.82
CA VAL A 25 -2.78 10.16 4.68
C VAL A 25 -2.61 8.74 4.12
N ASN A 26 -2.67 7.73 4.98
CA ASN A 26 -2.52 6.33 4.61
C ASN A 26 -3.55 5.83 3.57
N PHE A 27 -4.74 6.46 3.52
CA PHE A 27 -5.78 6.14 2.52
C PHE A 27 -5.38 6.50 1.08
N PHE A 28 -4.45 7.44 0.91
CA PHE A 28 -4.02 7.92 -0.40
C PHE A 28 -2.73 7.26 -0.89
N ILE A 29 -2.17 6.33 -0.11
CA ILE A 29 -0.98 5.59 -0.52
C ILE A 29 -1.40 4.53 -1.53
N PRO A 30 -0.83 4.54 -2.75
CA PRO A 30 -1.17 3.54 -3.75
C PRO A 30 -0.78 2.14 -3.26
N PRO A 31 -1.40 1.09 -3.81
CA PRO A 31 -0.95 -0.28 -3.58
C PRO A 31 0.52 -0.44 -4.01
N ALA A 32 1.15 -1.55 -3.65
CA ALA A 32 2.49 -1.90 -4.12
C ALA A 32 2.45 -2.47 -5.55
N SER A 33 1.40 -3.22 -5.88
CA SER A 33 1.17 -3.78 -7.21
C SER A 33 -0.32 -4.07 -7.41
N THR A 34 -0.72 -4.21 -8.67
CA THR A 34 -2.06 -4.64 -9.04
C THR A 34 -1.94 -5.89 -9.92
N THR A 35 -2.66 -6.94 -9.56
CA THR A 35 -2.75 -8.20 -10.31
C THR A 35 -4.14 -8.30 -10.93
N TYR A 36 -4.15 -8.59 -12.22
CA TYR A 36 -5.31 -8.78 -13.05
C TYR A 36 -5.37 -10.27 -13.43
N GLU A 37 -6.47 -10.93 -13.10
CA GLU A 37 -6.72 -12.33 -13.44
C GLU A 37 -7.93 -12.41 -14.37
N GLU A 38 -7.75 -13.05 -15.51
CA GLU A 38 -8.80 -13.28 -16.50
C GLU A 38 -8.80 -14.74 -16.93
N TYR A 39 -9.99 -15.31 -17.13
CA TYR A 39 -10.13 -16.63 -17.72
C TYR A 39 -10.83 -16.55 -19.06
N TYR A 40 -10.25 -17.19 -20.05
CA TYR A 40 -10.73 -17.26 -21.41
C TYR A 40 -11.17 -18.67 -21.73
N THR A 41 -12.35 -18.80 -22.35
CA THR A 41 -12.77 -20.04 -22.97
C THR A 41 -12.25 -20.09 -24.41
N LEU A 42 -11.66 -21.22 -24.78
CA LEU A 42 -11.05 -21.44 -26.10
C LEU A 42 -11.96 -22.27 -27.00
N GLU A 43 -11.99 -21.95 -28.29
CA GLU A 43 -12.77 -22.71 -29.29
C GLU A 43 -12.22 -24.12 -29.51
N SER A 44 -10.89 -24.25 -29.47
CA SER A 44 -10.16 -25.51 -29.50
C SER A 44 -9.34 -25.61 -28.23
N GLY A 45 -9.45 -26.72 -27.50
CA GLY A 45 -8.68 -26.93 -26.28
C GLY A 45 -7.17 -26.76 -26.49
N LEU A 46 -6.46 -26.43 -25.41
CA LEU A 46 -5.03 -26.09 -25.43
C LEU A 46 -4.18 -27.23 -26.02
N GLU A 47 -3.51 -26.94 -27.13
CA GLU A 47 -2.54 -27.87 -27.72
C GLU A 47 -1.35 -28.08 -26.78
N PRO A 48 -0.65 -29.23 -26.88
CA PRO A 48 0.58 -29.47 -26.16
C PRO A 48 1.61 -28.36 -26.45
N ASN A 49 2.18 -27.77 -25.40
CA ASN A 49 3.17 -26.69 -25.42
C ASN A 49 2.65 -25.27 -25.66
N THR A 50 1.37 -25.05 -25.99
CA THR A 50 0.80 -23.69 -26.17
C THR A 50 1.11 -22.77 -24.98
N ILE A 51 0.91 -23.26 -23.75
CA ILE A 51 1.18 -22.51 -22.52
C ILE A 51 2.67 -22.17 -22.36
N ALA A 52 3.57 -23.08 -22.74
CA ALA A 52 5.00 -22.83 -22.66
C ALA A 52 5.41 -21.76 -23.68
N ASN A 53 4.90 -21.83 -24.92
CA ASN A 53 5.17 -20.83 -25.94
C ASN A 53 4.61 -19.46 -25.57
N LEU A 54 3.35 -19.40 -25.12
CA LEU A 54 2.73 -18.17 -24.62
C LEU A 54 3.57 -17.51 -23.53
N ASN A 55 4.03 -18.27 -22.53
CA ASN A 55 4.86 -17.73 -21.46
C ASN A 55 6.24 -17.24 -21.94
N ILE A 56 6.84 -17.88 -22.96
CA ILE A 56 8.06 -17.39 -23.60
C ILE A 56 7.78 -16.04 -24.28
N GLN A 57 6.72 -15.98 -25.09
CA GLN A 57 6.33 -14.75 -25.78
C GLN A 57 6.01 -13.62 -24.80
N PHE A 58 5.20 -13.87 -23.77
CA PHE A 58 4.90 -12.90 -22.71
C PHE A 58 6.17 -12.40 -22.03
N ASN A 59 7.12 -13.30 -21.75
CA ASN A 59 8.36 -12.89 -21.13
C ASN A 59 9.22 -12.00 -22.05
N GLU A 60 9.27 -12.28 -23.35
CA GLU A 60 10.08 -11.52 -24.30
C GLU A 60 9.46 -10.18 -24.72
N THR A 61 8.13 -10.13 -24.85
CA THR A 61 7.41 -9.00 -25.43
C THR A 61 6.72 -8.11 -24.39
N VAL A 62 6.35 -8.66 -23.24
CA VAL A 62 5.62 -7.92 -22.20
C VAL A 62 6.52 -7.68 -20.97
N ASN A 63 7.04 -8.76 -20.36
CA ASN A 63 7.78 -8.66 -19.09
C ASN A 63 9.15 -7.98 -19.26
N LYS A 64 9.87 -8.28 -20.34
CA LYS A 64 11.17 -7.64 -20.62
C LYS A 64 11.06 -6.29 -21.30
N ALA A 65 9.95 -6.03 -22.00
CA ALA A 65 9.78 -4.78 -22.74
C ALA A 65 9.30 -3.62 -21.86
N SER A 66 8.67 -3.92 -20.72
CA SER A 66 8.14 -2.92 -19.80
C SER A 66 8.72 -3.09 -18.40
N ASN A 67 9.32 -2.03 -17.87
CA ASN A 67 9.78 -2.00 -16.48
C ASN A 67 8.62 -1.98 -15.46
N ASN A 68 7.40 -1.64 -15.91
CA ASN A 68 6.24 -1.45 -15.05
C ASN A 68 5.35 -2.71 -15.01
N ILE A 69 5.64 -3.71 -15.84
CA ILE A 69 4.96 -5.00 -15.81
C ILE A 69 5.89 -5.97 -15.11
N LEU A 70 5.48 -6.41 -13.93
CA LEU A 70 6.30 -7.29 -13.11
C LEU A 70 6.22 -8.72 -13.64
N VAL A 71 5.01 -9.16 -14.00
CA VAL A 71 4.75 -10.51 -14.51
C VAL A 71 3.53 -10.48 -15.42
N ALA A 72 3.62 -11.09 -16.59
CA ALA A 72 2.51 -11.54 -17.43
C ALA A 72 2.75 -13.02 -17.71
N ALA A 73 1.73 -13.85 -17.46
CA ALA A 73 1.82 -15.29 -17.57
C ALA A 73 0.47 -15.90 -17.96
N ALA A 74 0.54 -16.99 -18.72
CA ALA A 74 -0.58 -17.85 -19.04
C ALA A 74 -0.45 -19.19 -18.29
N ASP A 75 -1.57 -19.71 -17.80
CA ASP A 75 -1.68 -21.04 -17.20
C ASP A 75 -2.88 -21.78 -17.81
N GLY A 76 -2.78 -23.10 -17.86
CA GLY A 76 -3.78 -23.95 -18.46
C GLY A 76 -3.30 -25.39 -18.61
N GLN A 77 -4.25 -26.31 -18.66
CA GLN A 77 -3.96 -27.73 -18.83
C GLN A 77 -4.14 -28.12 -20.30
N SER A 78 -3.22 -28.92 -20.85
CA SER A 78 -3.38 -29.45 -22.21
C SER A 78 -4.69 -30.23 -22.34
N GLY A 79 -5.44 -29.95 -23.41
CA GLY A 79 -6.78 -30.49 -23.63
C GLY A 79 -7.90 -29.79 -22.85
N SER A 80 -7.59 -28.81 -21.99
CA SER A 80 -8.59 -27.91 -21.41
C SER A 80 -8.94 -26.80 -22.39
N ASP A 81 -10.21 -26.41 -22.38
CA ASP A 81 -10.76 -25.25 -23.06
C ASP A 81 -10.65 -23.96 -22.23
N ILE A 82 -9.97 -24.00 -21.08
CA ILE A 82 -9.81 -22.83 -20.20
C ILE A 82 -8.34 -22.41 -20.20
N LEU A 83 -8.15 -21.12 -20.46
CA LEU A 83 -6.87 -20.43 -20.31
C LEU A 83 -7.00 -19.40 -19.17
N HIS A 84 -6.06 -19.41 -18.25
CA HIS A 84 -5.94 -18.41 -17.20
C HIS A 84 -4.80 -17.44 -17.54
N LEU A 85 -5.10 -16.15 -17.63
CA LEU A 85 -4.12 -15.09 -17.84
C LEU A 85 -3.94 -14.30 -16.54
N THR A 86 -2.71 -14.19 -16.07
CA THR A 86 -2.34 -13.39 -14.91
C THR A 86 -1.38 -12.29 -15.33
N ILE A 87 -1.74 -11.04 -15.05
CA ILE A 87 -0.90 -9.87 -15.31
C ILE A 87 -0.73 -9.07 -14.01
N THR A 88 0.49 -8.99 -13.51
CA THR A 88 0.89 -8.17 -12.37
C THR A 88 1.66 -6.95 -12.83
N THR A 89 1.15 -5.77 -12.49
CA THR A 89 1.76 -4.49 -12.83
C THR A 89 2.12 -3.69 -11.60
N GLU A 90 2.98 -2.69 -11.78
CA GLU A 90 3.09 -1.57 -10.86
C GLU A 90 1.75 -0.83 -10.72
N PRO A 91 1.57 -0.04 -9.65
CA PRO A 91 0.33 0.68 -9.38
C PRO A 91 0.04 1.72 -10.45
N GLY A 92 -1.23 1.85 -10.85
CA GLY A 92 -1.69 2.93 -11.73
C GLY A 92 -1.39 2.72 -13.23
N ILE A 93 -0.98 1.52 -13.63
CA ILE A 93 -0.79 1.15 -15.04
C ILE A 93 -2.13 0.87 -15.72
N ASN A 94 -2.26 1.30 -16.98
CA ASN A 94 -3.47 1.09 -17.77
C ASN A 94 -3.54 -0.34 -18.30
N TYR A 95 -4.36 -1.15 -17.64
CA TYR A 95 -4.61 -2.55 -17.98
C TYR A 95 -4.96 -2.79 -19.46
N ASN A 96 -5.80 -1.93 -20.06
CA ASN A 96 -6.31 -2.12 -21.42
C ASN A 96 -5.20 -2.22 -22.47
N SER A 97 -4.11 -1.47 -22.27
CA SER A 97 -2.96 -1.49 -23.19
C SER A 97 -2.14 -2.77 -23.11
N ILE A 98 -2.14 -3.42 -21.94
CA ILE A 98 -1.43 -4.68 -21.71
C ILE A 98 -2.31 -5.84 -22.17
N GLN A 99 -3.61 -5.77 -21.89
CA GLN A 99 -4.59 -6.75 -22.36
C GLN A 99 -4.57 -6.85 -23.88
N ALA A 100 -4.55 -5.72 -24.61
CA ALA A 100 -4.46 -5.74 -26.07
C ALA A 100 -3.21 -6.48 -26.58
N GLN A 101 -2.04 -6.21 -26.00
CA GLN A 101 -0.80 -6.92 -26.34
C GLN A 101 -0.89 -8.40 -26.00
N ALA A 102 -1.52 -8.74 -24.88
CA ALA A 102 -1.72 -10.13 -24.50
C ALA A 102 -2.65 -10.88 -25.47
N MET A 103 -3.70 -10.21 -25.95
CA MET A 103 -4.61 -10.78 -26.95
C MET A 103 -3.93 -10.95 -28.31
N ASP A 104 -3.05 -10.04 -28.71
CA ASP A 104 -2.26 -10.18 -29.93
C ASP A 104 -1.35 -11.41 -29.88
N ILE A 105 -0.68 -11.64 -28.74
CA ILE A 105 0.16 -12.84 -28.49
C ILE A 105 -0.69 -14.13 -28.52
N LEU A 106 -1.88 -14.09 -27.93
CA LEU A 106 -2.80 -15.22 -27.93
C LEU A 106 -3.28 -15.57 -29.34
N ALA A 107 -3.60 -14.57 -30.15
CA ALA A 107 -3.99 -14.75 -31.53
C ALA A 107 -2.82 -15.29 -32.39
N GLU A 108 -1.59 -14.85 -32.13
CA GLU A 108 -0.39 -15.35 -32.83
C GLU A 108 -0.12 -16.84 -32.56
N GLU A 109 -0.35 -17.30 -31.33
CA GLU A 109 -0.27 -18.72 -30.97
C GLU A 109 -1.53 -19.52 -31.39
N GLY A 110 -2.48 -18.89 -32.09
CA GLY A 110 -3.68 -19.55 -32.60
C GLY A 110 -4.74 -19.86 -31.54
N ALA A 111 -4.63 -19.29 -30.34
CA ALA A 111 -5.62 -19.45 -29.28
C ALA A 111 -6.84 -18.54 -29.56
N VAL A 112 -7.88 -19.11 -30.18
CA VAL A 112 -9.13 -18.39 -30.44
C VAL A 112 -10.02 -18.41 -29.21
N THR A 113 -10.27 -17.24 -28.63
CA THR A 113 -11.10 -17.07 -27.43
C THR A 113 -12.55 -16.72 -27.79
N THR A 114 -13.53 -17.42 -27.23
CA THR A 114 -14.96 -17.18 -27.48
C THR A 114 -15.60 -16.26 -26.45
N ASP A 115 -15.29 -16.45 -25.18
CA ASP A 115 -15.83 -15.68 -24.06
C ASP A 115 -14.70 -15.35 -23.07
N SER A 116 -14.65 -14.09 -22.60
CA SER A 116 -13.87 -13.72 -21.42
C SER A 116 -14.78 -13.79 -20.20
N THR A 117 -14.37 -14.51 -19.17
CA THR A 117 -14.97 -14.37 -17.85
C THR A 117 -14.56 -13.03 -17.23
N ALA A 118 -15.30 -12.60 -16.22
CA ALA A 118 -15.10 -11.30 -15.58
C ALA A 118 -13.66 -11.14 -15.06
N LEU A 119 -13.07 -9.97 -15.34
CA LEU A 119 -11.77 -9.56 -14.83
C LEU A 119 -11.79 -9.47 -13.30
N ASN A 120 -10.93 -10.25 -12.65
CA ASN A 120 -10.68 -10.12 -11.22
C ASN A 120 -9.46 -9.23 -11.01
N VAL A 121 -9.60 -8.24 -10.12
CA VAL A 121 -8.53 -7.29 -9.80
C VAL A 121 -8.15 -7.45 -8.33
N TYR A 122 -6.87 -7.73 -8.10
CA TYR A 122 -6.27 -7.89 -6.77
C TYR A 122 -5.21 -6.84 -6.55
N GLU A 123 -5.32 -6.09 -5.46
CA GLU A 123 -4.32 -5.08 -5.08
C GLU A 123 -3.49 -5.58 -3.91
N THR A 124 -2.17 -5.64 -4.09
CA THR A 124 -1.24 -5.91 -3.00
C THR A 124 -0.97 -4.61 -2.28
N GLN A 125 -1.35 -4.51 -1.01
CA GLN A 125 -1.15 -3.27 -0.25
C GLN A 125 0.31 -3.06 0.17
N ASN A 126 0.72 -1.80 0.27
CA ASN A 126 2.06 -1.42 0.73
C ASN A 126 2.14 -1.31 2.25
N ASP A 127 1.77 -2.38 2.97
CA ASP A 127 1.55 -2.34 4.43
C ASP A 127 2.77 -1.83 5.22
N ALA A 128 3.98 -2.16 4.78
CA ALA A 128 5.21 -1.68 5.41
C ALA A 128 5.33 -0.15 5.33
N LEU A 129 5.08 0.45 4.16
CA LEU A 129 5.10 1.90 3.98
C LEU A 129 3.96 2.56 4.77
N LYS A 130 2.77 1.95 4.76
CA LYS A 130 1.61 2.40 5.52
C LYS A 130 1.91 2.50 7.02
N ILE A 131 2.50 1.47 7.59
CA ILE A 131 2.93 1.44 9.00
C ILE A 131 4.02 2.48 9.28
N MET A 132 5.01 2.61 8.38
CA MET A 132 6.11 3.56 8.54
C MET A 132 5.61 5.00 8.61
N ILE A 133 4.64 5.37 7.78
CA ILE A 133 4.03 6.71 7.79
C ILE A 133 3.28 6.98 9.08
N ILE A 134 2.53 5.99 9.59
CA ILE A 134 1.86 6.14 10.90
C ILE A 134 2.91 6.34 12.00
N LEU A 135 3.97 5.54 12.04
CA LEU A 135 5.04 5.68 13.04
C LEU A 135 5.74 7.05 12.96
N LEU A 136 6.06 7.52 11.76
CA LEU A 136 6.64 8.85 11.55
C LEU A 136 5.70 9.96 12.02
N SER A 137 4.40 9.85 11.71
CA SER A 137 3.40 10.84 12.15
C SER A 137 3.29 10.92 13.68
N LEU A 138 3.34 9.77 14.37
CA LEU A 138 3.35 9.71 15.83
C LEU A 138 4.63 10.34 16.40
N LEU A 139 5.80 10.07 15.81
CA LEU A 139 7.07 10.66 16.24
C LEU A 139 7.08 12.19 16.08
N ILE A 140 6.59 12.69 14.95
CA ILE A 140 6.44 14.13 14.73
C ILE A 140 5.48 14.72 15.76
N GLY A 141 4.37 14.03 16.04
CA GLY A 141 3.37 14.47 17.03
C GLY A 141 3.95 14.55 18.44
N ALA A 142 4.76 13.56 18.82
CA ALA A 142 5.49 13.57 20.08
C ALA A 142 6.50 14.73 20.15
N GLY A 143 7.24 14.99 19.06
CA GLY A 143 8.15 16.13 18.96
C GLY A 143 7.46 17.48 19.15
N ILE A 144 6.34 17.71 18.43
CA ILE A 144 5.53 18.92 18.58
C ILE A 144 4.94 19.03 19.99
N GLY A 145 4.46 17.91 20.54
CA GLY A 145 3.98 17.82 21.92
C GLY A 145 5.03 18.25 22.94
N ILE A 146 6.29 17.82 22.77
CA ILE A 146 7.41 18.21 23.64
C ILE A 146 7.73 19.70 23.49
N VAL A 147 7.81 20.22 22.26
CA VAL A 147 8.11 21.65 22.03
C VAL A 147 7.01 22.55 22.62
N THR A 148 5.74 22.19 22.41
CA THR A 148 4.60 22.93 23.01
C THR A 148 4.60 22.84 24.53
N ALA A 149 4.95 21.67 25.10
CA ALA A 149 5.12 21.50 26.54
C ALA A 149 6.28 22.34 27.11
N LEU A 150 7.41 22.45 26.40
CA LEU A 150 8.54 23.30 26.80
C LEU A 150 8.19 24.79 26.74
N SER A 151 7.33 25.18 25.79
CA SER A 151 6.83 26.56 25.68
C SER A 151 5.72 26.88 26.69
N ASN A 152 5.17 25.88 27.38
CA ASN A 152 4.06 26.08 28.32
C ASN A 152 4.57 26.65 29.64
N ARG A 153 4.36 27.96 29.85
CA ARG A 153 4.75 28.69 31.07
C ARG A 153 3.65 28.78 32.13
N ASN A 154 2.51 28.11 31.95
CA ASN A 154 1.43 28.19 32.94
C ASN A 154 1.85 27.59 34.27
N ILE A 155 1.73 28.35 35.35
CA ILE A 155 1.88 27.88 36.74
C ILE A 155 0.48 27.53 37.22
N SER A 156 0.23 26.25 37.53
CA SER A 156 -1.12 25.75 37.80
C SER A 156 -1.27 25.00 39.12
N THR A 157 -0.16 24.59 39.74
CA THR A 157 -0.15 23.80 40.98
C THR A 157 0.91 24.32 41.96
N GLU A 158 0.81 23.97 43.25
CA GLU A 158 1.87 24.33 44.23
C GLU A 158 3.23 23.71 43.87
N GLU A 159 3.25 22.50 43.31
CA GLU A 159 4.49 21.91 42.76
C GLU A 159 5.08 22.78 41.62
N ASP A 160 4.25 23.52 40.86
CA ASP A 160 4.75 24.43 39.82
C ASP A 160 5.43 25.66 40.43
N ILE A 161 4.87 26.18 41.53
CA ILE A 161 5.42 27.35 42.22
C ILE A 161 6.76 26.97 42.87
N GLU A 162 6.82 25.85 43.57
CA GLU A 162 8.06 25.36 44.19
C GLU A 162 9.13 25.06 43.13
N HIS A 163 8.75 24.53 41.96
CA HIS A 163 9.71 24.16 40.93
C HIS A 163 10.18 25.31 40.04
N TYR A 164 9.32 26.28 39.70
CA TYR A 164 9.67 27.39 38.80
C TYR A 164 10.05 28.68 39.51
N LEU A 165 9.54 28.92 40.72
CA LEU A 165 9.80 30.13 41.50
C LEU A 165 10.72 29.88 42.70
N GLY A 166 10.96 28.60 43.07
CA GLY A 166 11.81 28.25 44.22
C GLY A 166 11.19 28.59 45.57
N GLU A 167 9.91 28.94 45.59
CA GLU A 167 9.17 29.34 46.78
C GLU A 167 8.20 28.22 47.17
N ARG A 168 8.29 27.72 48.41
CA ARG A 168 7.19 26.95 48.99
C ARG A 168 6.08 27.91 49.35
N THR A 169 4.92 27.80 48.71
CA THR A 169 3.72 28.42 49.26
C THR A 169 3.44 27.79 50.61
N LEU A 170 3.58 28.58 51.67
CA LEU A 170 3.04 28.23 52.98
C LEU A 170 1.55 27.98 52.75
N GLY A 171 1.15 26.71 52.90
CA GLY A 171 -0.22 26.28 52.68
C GLY A 171 -1.19 27.26 53.31
N THR A 172 -2.17 27.70 52.53
CA THR A 172 -3.22 28.59 53.02
C THR A 172 -3.93 27.92 54.19
N PHE A 173 -3.96 28.64 55.32
CA PHE A 173 -4.86 28.39 56.46
C PHE A 173 -6.33 28.49 56.04
#